data_AF-A0A1S4C0I3-F1
#
_entry.id   AF-A0A1S4C0I3-F1
#
_cell.length_a   1.000
_cell.length_b   1.000
_cell.length_c   1.000
_cell.angle_alpha   90.00
_cell.angle_beta   90.00
_cell.angle_gamma   90.00
#
_symmetry.space_group_name_H-M   'P 1'
#
loop_
_entity.id
_entity.type
_entity.pdbx_description
1 polymer ?
#
loop_
_entity_poly.entity_id
_entity_poly.type
_entity_poly.pdbx_seq_one_letter_code
_entity_poly.pdbx_strand_id
1 'polypeptide(L)'
;MAGGVCCQTNVHTVSQTAPSPGISLIHTLPDGAEISSVSTTDSSSGPSNYSRNVLAASGPLKDVHVPTRLMENFLEIASNNTKKDIETCGVLGAILKDGTFYITSLIIPKQESTSNSCQALQEEEMFAILHEQSLFPIGWIHVMVPEAIGIVMAPIDKSS
;
A
#
# COMPACT_ATOMS: atom_id res chain seq x y z
N MET A 1 41.44 51.64 3.47
CA MET A 1 40.29 50.99 4.14
C MET A 1 39.81 49.87 3.23
N ALA A 2 39.47 48.74 3.87
CA ALA A 2 38.97 47.46 3.41
C ALA A 2 38.37 47.34 1.98
N GLY A 3 38.87 46.37 1.22
CA GLY A 3 38.09 45.64 0.21
C GLY A 3 37.71 44.29 0.81
N GLY A 4 36.43 44.14 1.17
CA GLY A 4 35.84 42.92 1.74
C GLY A 4 34.97 42.20 0.72
N VAL A 5 35.02 40.88 0.80
CA VAL A 5 34.33 39.83 0.02
C VAL A 5 32.83 40.07 -0.17
N CYS A 6 32.28 39.69 -1.33
CA CYS A 6 30.86 39.36 -1.45
C CYS A 6 30.69 38.07 -2.26
N CYS A 7 30.29 37.00 -1.57
CA CYS A 7 29.71 35.79 -2.16
C CYS A 7 28.20 35.92 -2.05
N GLN A 8 27.45 35.95 -3.16
CA GLN A 8 25.99 35.79 -3.11
C GLN A 8 25.49 34.91 -4.28
N THR A 9 25.26 33.65 -3.90
CA THR A 9 24.18 32.71 -4.25
C THR A 9 23.24 33.10 -5.41
N ASN A 10 23.24 32.24 -6.44
CA ASN A 10 22.24 32.21 -7.51
C ASN A 10 20.93 31.63 -6.97
N VAL A 11 19.87 32.44 -6.96
CA VAL A 11 18.51 32.04 -6.62
C VAL A 11 17.88 31.44 -7.87
N HIS A 12 17.80 30.10 -7.95
CA HIS A 12 17.03 29.44 -8.99
C HIS A 12 15.54 29.36 -8.59
N THR A 13 14.72 30.08 -9.34
CA THR A 13 13.26 30.13 -9.30
C THR A 13 12.64 28.73 -9.33
N VAL A 14 11.89 28.37 -8.28
CA VAL A 14 11.04 27.16 -8.25
C VAL A 14 9.78 27.46 -9.06
N SER A 15 9.65 26.80 -10.21
CA SER A 15 8.40 26.80 -10.98
C SER A 15 7.38 25.93 -10.23
N GLN A 16 6.53 26.56 -9.41
CA GLN A 16 5.33 25.93 -8.87
C GLN A 16 4.35 25.69 -10.03
N THR A 17 4.09 24.42 -10.32
CA THR A 17 2.92 24.02 -11.10
C THR A 17 2.13 23.00 -10.29
N ALA A 18 1.36 23.51 -9.32
CA ALA A 18 0.34 22.73 -8.63
C ALA A 18 -0.96 22.78 -9.45
N PRO A 19 -1.60 21.65 -9.78
CA PRO A 19 -2.99 21.65 -10.17
C PRO A 19 -3.90 21.29 -8.98
N SER A 20 -4.76 22.26 -8.67
CA SER A 20 -6.12 22.24 -8.10
C SER A 20 -6.51 21.46 -6.82
N PRO A 21 -7.36 22.05 -5.94
CA PRO A 21 -7.94 21.41 -4.77
C PRO A 21 -9.23 20.67 -5.13
N GLY A 22 -9.44 19.47 -4.57
CA GLY A 22 -10.78 18.88 -4.51
C GLY A 22 -10.86 17.35 -4.54
N ILE A 23 -11.27 16.80 -3.40
CA ILE A 23 -11.92 15.50 -3.17
C ILE A 23 -11.01 14.26 -3.18
N SER A 24 -10.69 13.79 -1.98
CA SER A 24 -10.27 12.40 -1.70
C SER A 24 -11.42 11.45 -2.07
N LEU A 25 -11.21 10.59 -3.07
CA LEU A 25 -12.20 9.61 -3.49
C LEU A 25 -12.14 8.38 -2.56
N ILE A 26 -13.18 8.20 -1.75
CA ILE A 26 -13.40 6.98 -0.97
C ILE A 26 -14.24 6.02 -1.84
N HIS A 27 -13.69 4.87 -2.20
CA HIS A 27 -14.47 3.78 -2.79
C HIS A 27 -14.75 2.71 -1.74
N THR A 28 -15.99 2.66 -1.23
CA THR A 28 -16.50 1.55 -0.44
C THR A 28 -16.91 0.42 -1.38
N LEU A 29 -16.31 -0.76 -1.26
CA LEU A 29 -16.59 -1.90 -2.13
C LEU A 29 -17.82 -2.70 -1.64
N PRO A 30 -18.75 -3.11 -2.53
CA PRO A 30 -19.90 -3.91 -2.14
C PRO A 30 -19.54 -5.40 -1.95
N ASP A 31 -20.14 -5.98 -0.91
CA ASP A 31 -19.99 -7.34 -0.38
C ASP A 31 -20.79 -8.38 -1.18
N GLY A 32 -20.23 -9.58 -1.42
CA GLY A 32 -21.00 -10.70 -1.97
C GLY A 32 -20.21 -11.88 -2.58
N ALA A 33 -20.29 -13.03 -1.89
CA ALA A 33 -20.20 -14.44 -2.36
C ALA A 33 -18.81 -15.02 -2.74
N GLU A 34 -18.45 -16.29 -2.50
CA GLU A 34 -18.96 -17.42 -1.71
C GLU A 34 -17.79 -18.43 -1.53
N ILE A 35 -17.89 -19.31 -0.55
CA ILE A 35 -16.82 -20.18 -0.01
C ILE A 35 -16.57 -21.42 -0.89
N SER A 36 -15.30 -21.80 -1.10
CA SER A 36 -14.95 -23.17 -1.49
C SER A 36 -13.60 -23.60 -0.90
N SER A 37 -13.63 -24.39 0.17
CA SER A 37 -12.46 -25.06 0.75
C SER A 37 -12.44 -26.53 0.32
N VAL A 38 -11.42 -26.93 -0.44
CA VAL A 38 -11.13 -28.34 -0.71
C VAL A 38 -9.91 -28.75 0.10
N SER A 39 -10.08 -29.77 0.95
CA SER A 39 -9.01 -30.44 1.68
C SER A 39 -8.71 -31.78 1.01
N THR A 40 -7.45 -32.03 0.66
CA THR A 40 -6.96 -33.35 0.26
C THR A 40 -5.73 -33.73 1.07
N THR A 41 -5.81 -34.95 1.60
CA THR A 41 -4.93 -35.62 2.56
C THR A 41 -3.72 -36.31 1.91
N ASP A 42 -2.59 -36.19 2.60
CA ASP A 42 -1.50 -37.15 2.90
C ASP A 42 -0.81 -37.98 1.79
N SER A 43 0.52 -37.82 1.69
CA SER A 43 1.49 -38.91 1.49
C SER A 43 2.91 -38.47 1.87
N SER A 44 3.51 -39.22 2.79
CA SER A 44 4.81 -39.07 3.46
C SER A 44 6.02 -39.52 2.62
N SER A 45 7.16 -38.79 2.70
CA SER A 45 8.51 -39.39 2.86
C SER A 45 9.66 -38.35 3.03
N GLY A 46 10.39 -38.40 4.15
CA GLY A 46 11.81 -37.99 4.27
C GLY A 46 12.15 -36.79 5.18
N PRO A 47 13.02 -36.92 6.21
CA PRO A 47 13.35 -35.82 7.12
C PRO A 47 14.58 -35.04 6.63
N SER A 48 14.37 -34.00 5.81
CA SER A 48 15.41 -33.01 5.55
C SER A 48 15.48 -32.01 6.71
N ASN A 49 16.40 -32.24 7.65
CA ASN A 49 16.67 -31.39 8.82
C ASN A 49 17.32 -30.03 8.47
N TYR A 50 17.23 -29.57 7.21
CA TYR A 50 17.75 -28.29 6.75
C TYR A 50 16.69 -27.18 6.63
N SER A 51 15.40 -27.48 6.90
CA SER A 51 14.31 -26.50 6.79
C SER A 51 13.83 -25.93 8.14
N ARG A 52 14.24 -26.53 9.27
CA ARG A 52 13.70 -26.15 10.60
C ARG A 52 14.21 -24.80 11.12
N ASN A 53 15.33 -24.30 10.62
CA ASN A 53 15.94 -23.07 11.14
C ASN A 53 15.52 -21.77 10.47
N VAL A 54 14.66 -21.80 9.43
CA VAL A 54 14.09 -20.57 8.82
C VAL A 54 12.72 -20.21 9.40
N LEU A 55 12.05 -21.17 10.06
CA LEU A 55 10.73 -20.97 10.66
C LEU A 55 10.77 -20.41 12.11
N ALA A 56 11.98 -20.21 12.66
CA ALA A 56 12.15 -19.82 14.06
C ALA A 56 11.90 -18.31 14.34
N ALA A 57 11.60 -17.53 13.30
CA ALA A 57 11.26 -16.10 13.41
C ALA A 57 9.81 -15.77 13.03
N SER A 58 9.00 -16.75 12.63
CA SER A 58 7.61 -16.49 12.24
C SER A 58 6.70 -16.62 13.45
N GLY A 59 6.19 -15.49 13.94
CA GLY A 59 4.94 -15.50 14.69
C GLY A 59 3.83 -16.20 13.90
N PRO A 60 2.72 -16.60 14.54
CA PRO A 60 1.58 -17.14 13.82
C PRO A 60 1.17 -16.17 12.71
N LEU A 61 1.13 -16.67 11.47
CA LEU A 61 0.64 -15.91 10.33
C LEU A 61 -0.82 -15.53 10.58
N LYS A 62 -1.19 -14.32 10.16
CA LYS A 62 -2.57 -13.84 10.23
C LYS A 62 -3.21 -13.97 8.87
N ASP A 63 -4.44 -14.46 8.86
CA ASP A 63 -5.22 -14.55 7.63
C ASP A 63 -5.66 -13.16 7.19
N VAL A 64 -5.61 -12.93 5.88
CA VAL A 64 -6.04 -11.68 5.25
C VAL A 64 -7.02 -12.04 4.14
N HIS A 65 -8.24 -11.52 4.25
CA HIS A 65 -9.24 -11.58 3.22
C HIS A 65 -9.11 -10.37 2.28
N VAL A 66 -8.83 -10.66 1.01
CA VAL A 66 -8.66 -9.66 -0.05
C VAL A 66 -9.93 -9.62 -0.91
N PRO A 67 -10.62 -8.47 -1.03
CA PRO A 67 -11.78 -8.37 -1.88
C PRO A 67 -11.43 -8.60 -3.35
N THR A 68 -12.27 -9.37 -4.06
CA THR A 68 -12.04 -9.79 -5.45
C THR A 68 -11.85 -8.60 -6.40
N ARG A 69 -12.58 -7.50 -6.14
CA ARG A 69 -12.55 -6.27 -6.97
C ARG A 69 -11.48 -5.27 -6.56
N LEU A 70 -10.65 -5.57 -5.55
CA LEU A 70 -9.61 -4.64 -5.09
C LEU A 70 -8.67 -4.22 -6.23
N MET A 71 -8.20 -5.21 -7.01
CA MET A 71 -7.28 -4.96 -8.12
C MET A 71 -7.93 -4.17 -9.24
N GLU A 72 -9.14 -4.55 -9.66
CA GLU A 72 -9.88 -3.85 -10.73
C GLU A 72 -10.14 -2.39 -10.38
N ASN A 73 -10.63 -2.13 -9.16
CA ASN A 73 -10.87 -0.77 -8.67
C ASN A 73 -9.58 0.05 -8.60
N PHE A 74 -8.48 -0.54 -8.12
CA PHE A 74 -7.21 0.17 -8.04
C PHE A 74 -6.65 0.52 -9.42
N LEU A 75 -6.76 -0.40 -10.39
CA LEU A 75 -6.34 -0.15 -11.77
C LEU A 75 -7.21 0.92 -12.45
N GLU A 76 -8.52 0.97 -12.16
CA GLU A 76 -9.40 2.03 -12.65
C GLU A 76 -8.93 3.40 -12.15
N ILE A 77 -8.65 3.51 -10.85
CA ILE A 77 -8.14 4.75 -10.22
C ILE A 77 -6.79 5.15 -10.83
N ALA A 78 -5.87 4.19 -11.01
CA ALA A 78 -4.54 4.46 -11.54
C ALA A 78 -4.52 4.73 -13.05
N SER A 79 -5.59 4.42 -13.78
CA SER A 79 -5.61 4.38 -15.25
C SER A 79 -5.11 5.67 -15.94
N ASN A 80 -5.42 6.85 -15.39
CA ASN A 80 -4.97 8.12 -15.94
C ASN A 80 -3.47 8.35 -15.76
N ASN A 81 -2.90 7.86 -14.65
CA ASN A 81 -1.46 7.94 -14.38
C ASN A 81 -0.72 6.90 -15.23
N THR A 82 -1.23 5.67 -15.30
CA THR A 82 -0.66 4.61 -16.15
C THR A 82 -0.58 5.03 -17.62
N LYS A 83 -1.60 5.71 -18.16
CA LYS A 83 -1.58 6.26 -19.54
C LYS A 83 -0.49 7.32 -19.79
N LYS A 84 0.08 7.88 -18.74
CA LYS A 84 1.13 8.91 -18.78
C LYS A 84 2.49 8.37 -18.34
N ASP A 85 2.62 7.04 -18.21
CA ASP A 85 3.80 6.38 -17.65
C ASP A 85 4.13 6.88 -16.23
N ILE A 86 3.11 7.04 -15.39
CA ILE A 86 3.25 7.44 -13.99
C ILE A 86 2.74 6.31 -13.10
N GLU A 87 3.55 5.89 -12.15
CA GLU A 87 3.19 4.88 -11.14
C GLU A 87 2.13 5.41 -10.17
N THR A 88 1.40 4.51 -9.51
CA THR A 88 0.43 4.88 -8.48
C THR A 88 0.52 3.91 -7.32
N CYS A 89 0.45 4.45 -6.11
CA CYS A 89 0.46 3.68 -4.87
C CYS A 89 -0.75 3.99 -3.98
N GLY A 90 -1.12 3.03 -3.15
CA GLY A 90 -2.23 3.10 -2.20
C GLY A 90 -1.97 2.28 -0.95
N VAL A 91 -2.73 2.56 0.12
CA VAL A 91 -2.64 1.91 1.43
C VAL A 91 -3.89 1.07 1.67
N LEU A 92 -3.69 -0.14 2.18
CA LEU A 92 -4.76 -1.08 2.49
C LEU A 92 -5.16 -0.95 3.96
N GLY A 93 -6.39 -0.49 4.19
CA GLY A 93 -7.03 -0.43 5.49
C GLY A 93 -7.93 -1.64 5.71
N ALA A 94 -7.80 -2.28 6.87
CA ALA A 94 -8.56 -3.47 7.21
C ALA A 94 -9.20 -3.42 8.59
N ILE A 95 -10.29 -4.16 8.75
CA ILE A 95 -10.87 -4.49 10.05
C ILE A 95 -10.39 -5.87 10.49
N LEU A 96 -10.24 -6.07 11.80
CA LEU A 96 -9.93 -7.38 12.38
C LEU A 96 -11.22 -8.03 12.90
N LYS A 97 -11.59 -9.19 12.36
CA LYS A 97 -12.75 -9.97 12.81
C LYS A 97 -12.38 -11.44 12.94
N ASP A 98 -12.66 -12.03 14.10
CA ASP A 98 -12.41 -13.45 14.38
C ASP A 98 -10.98 -13.91 14.06
N GLY A 99 -10.00 -13.02 14.32
CA GLY A 99 -8.58 -13.29 14.05
C GLY A 99 -8.12 -13.14 12.60
N THR A 100 -9.03 -12.76 11.69
CA THR A 100 -8.77 -12.52 10.27
C THR A 100 -8.89 -11.04 9.94
N PHE A 101 -7.94 -10.50 9.18
CA PHE A 101 -8.03 -9.14 8.65
C PHE A 101 -8.85 -9.13 7.37
N TYR A 102 -9.81 -8.22 7.25
CA TYR A 102 -10.60 -8.01 6.05
C TYR A 102 -10.26 -6.64 5.48
N ILE A 103 -9.66 -6.59 4.29
CA ILE A 103 -9.44 -5.31 3.61
C ILE A 103 -10.81 -4.73 3.27
N THR A 104 -11.11 -3.56 3.82
CA THR A 104 -12.38 -2.85 3.59
C THR A 104 -12.17 -1.50 2.91
N SER A 105 -10.96 -0.96 2.98
CA SER A 105 -10.66 0.38 2.49
C SER A 105 -9.36 0.39 1.70
N LEU A 106 -9.38 1.08 0.56
CA LEU A 106 -8.22 1.45 -0.24
C LEU A 106 -8.06 2.96 -0.15
N ILE A 107 -6.96 3.41 0.44
CA ILE A 107 -6.65 4.84 0.60
C ILE A 107 -5.62 5.21 -0.46
N ILE A 108 -5.95 6.20 -1.30
CA ILE A 108 -5.02 6.75 -2.28
C ILE A 108 -4.44 8.04 -1.68
N PRO A 109 -3.21 8.00 -1.17
CA PRO A 109 -2.60 9.18 -0.57
C PRO A 109 -2.28 10.20 -1.66
N LYS A 110 -2.10 11.45 -1.23
CA LYS A 110 -1.31 12.40 -2.03
C LYS A 110 0.05 11.77 -2.29
N GLN A 111 0.57 11.88 -3.50
CA GLN A 111 1.77 11.16 -3.88
C GLN A 111 2.59 11.93 -4.91
N GLU A 112 3.91 11.80 -4.80
CA GLU A 112 4.88 12.18 -5.82
C GLU A 112 5.30 10.91 -6.59
N SER A 113 4.97 10.87 -7.88
CA SER A 113 5.16 9.67 -8.71
C SER A 113 5.90 10.00 -10.00
N THR A 114 6.69 9.02 -10.46
CA THR A 114 7.39 9.02 -11.75
C THR A 114 7.08 7.72 -12.48
N SER A 115 7.79 7.41 -13.58
CA SER A 115 7.68 6.13 -14.27
C SER A 115 8.33 4.95 -13.55
N ASN A 116 9.06 5.18 -12.45
CA ASN A 116 9.77 4.13 -11.73
C ASN A 116 9.74 4.30 -10.19
N SER A 117 8.93 5.22 -9.69
CA SER A 117 8.78 5.45 -8.25
C SER A 117 7.40 6.01 -7.92
N CYS A 118 6.86 5.64 -6.76
CA CYS A 118 5.74 6.33 -6.10
C CYS A 118 6.09 6.56 -4.63
N GLN A 119 5.91 7.79 -4.16
CA GLN A 119 6.08 8.14 -2.76
C GLN A 119 4.78 8.75 -2.24
N ALA A 120 4.18 8.12 -1.22
CA ALA A 120 3.09 8.70 -0.48
C ALA A 120 3.56 9.94 0.30
N LEU A 121 2.72 10.96 0.34
CA LEU A 121 2.92 12.22 1.03
C LEU A 121 1.85 12.38 2.12
N GLN A 122 2.14 13.26 3.08
CA GLN A 122 1.18 13.66 4.12
C GLN A 122 0.66 12.46 4.93
N GLU A 123 1.59 11.65 5.45
CA GLU A 123 1.28 10.45 6.22
C GLU A 123 0.39 10.72 7.44
N GLU A 124 0.46 11.92 8.03
CA GLU A 124 -0.41 12.32 9.15
C GLU A 124 -1.90 12.34 8.76
N GLU A 125 -2.24 12.78 7.53
CA GLU A 125 -3.62 12.79 7.03
C GLU A 125 -4.12 11.36 6.83
N MET A 126 -3.28 10.51 6.24
CA MET A 126 -3.58 9.08 6.03
C MET A 126 -3.78 8.37 7.37
N PHE A 127 -2.91 8.61 8.35
CA PHE A 127 -3.03 8.06 9.69
C PHE A 127 -4.31 8.53 10.39
N ALA A 128 -4.67 9.81 10.25
CA ALA A 128 -5.91 10.34 10.80
C ALA A 128 -7.14 9.64 10.21
N ILE A 129 -7.17 9.42 8.89
CA ILE A 129 -8.27 8.70 8.20
C ILE A 129 -8.38 7.25 8.72
N LEU A 130 -7.26 6.54 8.80
CA LEU A 130 -7.23 5.16 9.30
C LEU A 130 -7.72 5.08 10.75
N HIS A 131 -7.23 5.99 11.59
CA HIS A 131 -7.60 6.05 13.00
C HIS A 131 -9.08 6.40 13.20
N GLU A 132 -9.59 7.42 12.52
CA GLU A 132 -11.00 7.84 12.60
C GLU A 132 -11.95 6.70 12.19
N GLN A 133 -11.56 5.91 11.19
CA GLN A 133 -12.33 4.76 10.72
C GLN A 133 -12.03 3.45 11.49
N SER A 134 -11.16 3.49 12.50
CA SER A 134 -10.74 2.31 13.28
C SER A 134 -10.19 1.17 12.40
N LEU A 135 -9.38 1.54 11.40
CA LEU A 135 -8.77 0.62 10.44
C LEU A 135 -7.30 0.35 10.78
N PHE A 136 -6.90 -0.91 10.60
CA PHE A 136 -5.50 -1.31 10.64
C PHE A 136 -4.83 -1.05 9.28
N PRO A 137 -3.69 -0.34 9.22
CA PRO A 137 -2.87 -0.30 8.02
C PRO A 137 -2.14 -1.63 7.85
N ILE A 138 -2.62 -2.49 6.94
CA ILE A 138 -2.09 -3.86 6.79
C ILE A 138 -1.18 -4.05 5.58
N GLY A 139 -1.03 -3.02 4.74
CA GLY A 139 -0.15 -3.10 3.59
C GLY A 139 -0.32 -1.99 2.58
N TRP A 140 0.34 -2.18 1.44
CA TRP A 140 0.41 -1.26 0.31
C TRP A 140 0.01 -1.99 -0.97
N ILE A 141 -0.54 -1.25 -1.92
CA ILE A 141 -0.78 -1.68 -3.28
C ILE A 141 -0.12 -0.68 -4.25
N HIS A 142 0.50 -1.18 -5.30
CA HIS A 142 1.29 -0.37 -6.22
C HIS A 142 1.14 -0.88 -7.65
N VAL A 143 0.96 0.02 -8.61
CA VAL A 143 1.06 -0.29 -10.04
C VAL A 143 2.39 0.25 -10.57
N MET A 144 3.24 -0.67 -11.01
CA MET A 144 4.49 -0.41 -11.69
C MET A 144 4.20 -0.40 -13.19
N VAL A 145 4.51 0.71 -13.86
CA VAL A 145 4.39 0.78 -15.30
C VAL A 145 5.57 0.04 -15.96
N PRO A 146 5.37 -0.64 -17.11
CA PRO A 146 4.12 -0.75 -17.86
C PRO A 146 3.19 -1.91 -17.48
N GLU A 147 3.60 -2.92 -16.68
CA GLU A 147 2.87 -4.21 -16.67
C GLU A 147 2.70 -4.93 -15.32
N ALA A 148 3.08 -4.36 -14.17
CA ALA A 148 3.04 -5.09 -12.90
C ALA A 148 2.21 -4.39 -11.81
N ILE A 149 1.46 -5.19 -11.04
CA ILE A 149 0.80 -4.77 -9.81
C ILE A 149 1.37 -5.57 -8.64
N GLY A 150 1.70 -4.88 -7.55
CA GLY A 150 2.25 -5.49 -6.34
C GLY A 150 1.41 -5.14 -5.12
N ILE A 151 1.16 -6.14 -4.26
CA ILE A 151 0.64 -5.92 -2.92
C ILE A 151 1.72 -6.32 -1.92
N VAL A 152 2.04 -5.42 -1.00
CA VAL A 152 3.05 -5.64 0.06
C VAL A 152 2.35 -5.58 1.40
N MET A 153 2.32 -6.70 2.13
CA MET A 153 1.73 -6.76 3.46
C MET A 153 2.72 -6.31 4.53
N ALA A 154 2.27 -5.47 5.45
CA ALA A 154 3.07 -5.05 6.60
C ALA A 154 3.12 -6.16 7.66
N PRO A 155 4.26 -6.33 8.37
CA PRO A 155 4.29 -7.17 9.56
C PRO A 155 3.25 -6.68 10.57
N ILE A 156 2.39 -7.59 11.02
CA ILE A 156 1.41 -7.28 12.07
C ILE A 156 2.07 -7.63 13.40
N ASP A 157 2.48 -6.60 14.15
CA ASP A 157 3.03 -6.78 15.49
C ASP A 157 2.02 -7.42 16.44
N LYS A 158 2.51 -8.17 17.43
CA LYS A 158 1.66 -8.86 18.43
C LYS A 158 1.05 -7.95 19.50
N SER A 159 1.13 -6.63 19.40
CA SER A 159 0.78 -5.75 20.52
C SER A 159 -0.61 -5.12 20.41
N SER A 160 -1.59 -5.75 21.06
CA SER A 160 -2.42 -5.14 22.13
C SER A 160 -3.32 -6.19 22.75
#